data_AF-A0A1G2UA93-F1
#
_entry.id   AF-A0A1G2UA93-F1
#
_cell.length_a   1.000
_cell.length_b   1.000
_cell.length_c   1.000
_cell.angle_alpha   90.00
_cell.angle_beta   90.00
_cell.angle_gamma   90.00
#
_symmetry.space_group_name_H-M   'P 1'
#
loop_
_entity.id
_entity.type
_entity.pdbx_description
1 polymer ?
#
loop_
_entity_poly.entity_id
_entity_poly.type
_entity_poly.pdbx_seq_one_letter_code
_entity_poly.pdbx_strand_id
1 'polypeptide(L)'
;MKKLLIPALVLGSLMPILAYAAYDSVTLTTDADISVNSIQLDILGGSTVVEDIAVGATSFTATLQSGSSLKISPVSNKQMSYDVTYTGSVAPQVDYVCTSATSTLLVTASSQVTLTVTPLTTACSGPGESTSGGGSSAPSSGGGGGGTTVVVANPVAIAATTASKEAQINSIMQAIAALQAQMQTLTGAPAAQVSAISGKITTNLSTSSRGASVKTLQQFLNTHGFTVASSGAGSPGKETETFGNLTVKAVQKFQEKYNIAKPGVPGYGTVGPKTRAKINELSAQ
;
A
#
# COMPACT_ATOMS: atom_id res chain seq x y z
N MET A 1 2.87 -33.30 -75.42
CA MET A 1 4.31 -33.26 -75.09
C MET A 1 4.69 -31.83 -74.74
N LYS A 2 5.65 -31.67 -73.81
CA LYS A 2 6.27 -30.44 -73.29
C LYS A 2 5.69 -29.94 -71.95
N LYS A 3 6.36 -30.43 -70.91
CA LYS A 3 6.35 -30.01 -69.51
C LYS A 3 6.87 -28.56 -69.43
N LEU A 4 6.28 -27.74 -68.57
CA LEU A 4 6.97 -26.57 -68.03
C LEU A 4 6.68 -26.49 -66.53
N LEU A 5 7.75 -26.72 -65.76
CA LEU A 5 7.85 -26.57 -64.31
C LEU A 5 7.90 -25.07 -63.97
N ILE A 6 7.13 -24.63 -62.97
CA ILE A 6 7.34 -23.36 -62.26
C ILE A 6 7.38 -23.70 -60.76
N PRO A 7 8.43 -23.28 -60.03
CA PRO A 7 8.69 -23.71 -58.66
C PRO A 7 7.78 -22.99 -57.66
N ALA A 8 7.23 -23.76 -56.72
CA ALA A 8 6.52 -23.25 -55.56
C ALA A 8 7.50 -22.53 -54.63
N LEU A 9 7.35 -21.22 -54.53
CA LEU A 9 7.99 -20.37 -53.52
C LEU A 9 7.34 -20.70 -52.16
N VAL A 10 7.92 -21.65 -51.43
CA VAL A 10 7.58 -21.89 -50.02
C VAL A 10 8.15 -20.73 -49.21
N LEU A 11 7.33 -19.71 -49.00
CA LEU A 11 7.60 -18.63 -48.07
C LEU A 11 7.42 -19.21 -46.66
N GLY A 12 8.51 -19.77 -46.12
CA GLY A 12 8.61 -20.24 -44.74
C GLY A 12 8.41 -19.07 -43.78
N SER A 13 7.16 -18.85 -43.39
CA SER A 13 6.77 -18.01 -42.26
C SER A 13 7.38 -18.62 -40.99
N LEU A 14 8.61 -18.21 -40.69
CA LEU A 14 9.25 -18.38 -39.40
C LEU A 14 8.51 -17.49 -38.40
N MET A 15 7.36 -17.96 -37.92
CA MET A 15 6.75 -17.35 -36.75
C MET A 15 7.64 -17.66 -35.55
N PRO A 16 8.09 -16.65 -34.79
CA PRO A 16 8.74 -16.90 -33.52
C PRO A 16 7.72 -17.59 -32.64
N ILE A 17 8.00 -18.85 -32.31
CA ILE A 17 7.28 -19.58 -31.27
C ILE A 17 7.52 -18.76 -30.00
N LEU A 18 6.51 -18.02 -29.52
CA LEU A 18 6.54 -17.53 -28.16
C LEU A 18 6.57 -18.78 -27.29
N ALA A 19 7.76 -19.13 -26.81
CA ALA A 19 7.92 -20.04 -25.70
C ALA A 19 7.27 -19.34 -24.50
N TYR A 20 6.02 -19.67 -24.24
CA TYR A 20 5.48 -19.53 -22.90
C TYR A 20 6.31 -20.53 -22.10
N ALA A 21 7.24 -20.02 -21.29
CA ALA A 21 7.78 -20.84 -20.22
C ALA A 21 6.55 -21.28 -19.41
N ALA A 22 6.19 -22.56 -19.53
CA ALA A 22 5.40 -23.19 -18.51
C ALA A 22 6.19 -22.96 -17.23
N TYR A 23 5.61 -22.22 -16.28
CA TYR A 23 6.11 -22.23 -14.91
C TYR A 23 5.89 -23.67 -14.44
N ASP A 24 6.93 -24.49 -14.59
CA ASP A 24 6.91 -25.87 -14.15
C ASP A 24 6.94 -25.83 -12.63
N SER A 25 5.86 -26.31 -12.06
CA SER A 25 5.58 -26.15 -10.66
C SER A 25 6.60 -26.96 -9.83
N VAL A 26 7.40 -26.27 -9.01
CA VAL A 26 8.52 -26.86 -8.27
C VAL A 26 8.00 -27.44 -6.96
N THR A 27 8.16 -28.75 -6.78
CA THR A 27 7.83 -29.39 -5.50
C THR A 27 9.09 -29.55 -4.66
N LEU A 28 9.11 -28.97 -3.46
CA LEU A 28 10.21 -29.12 -2.51
C LEU A 28 10.08 -30.47 -1.80
N THR A 29 10.86 -31.47 -2.23
CA THR A 29 10.88 -32.81 -1.58
C THR A 29 11.79 -32.88 -0.36
N THR A 30 12.65 -31.88 -0.18
CA THR A 30 13.59 -31.71 0.92
C THR A 30 13.66 -30.24 1.31
N ASP A 31 14.17 -29.97 2.51
CA ASP A 31 14.43 -28.61 2.98
C ASP A 31 15.44 -27.91 2.05
N ALA A 32 15.24 -26.61 1.82
CA ALA A 32 16.09 -25.78 0.98
C ALA A 32 16.61 -24.58 1.77
N ASP A 33 17.93 -24.38 1.76
CA ASP A 33 18.57 -23.28 2.47
C ASP A 33 18.73 -22.08 1.53
N ILE A 34 18.23 -20.92 1.92
CA ILE A 34 18.41 -19.66 1.18
C ILE A 34 19.11 -18.60 2.03
N SER A 35 19.86 -17.71 1.37
CA SER A 35 20.51 -16.56 2.00
C SER A 35 19.82 -15.28 1.58
N VAL A 36 19.24 -14.54 2.52
CA VAL A 36 18.57 -13.25 2.27
C VAL A 36 19.01 -12.26 3.33
N ASN A 37 19.40 -11.04 2.96
CA ASN A 37 19.87 -10.02 3.92
C ASN A 37 21.04 -10.51 4.81
N SER A 38 21.91 -11.38 4.28
CA SER A 38 22.97 -12.12 5.03
C SER A 38 22.46 -13.06 6.13
N ILE A 39 21.18 -13.45 6.09
CA ILE A 39 20.54 -14.39 7.01
C ILE A 39 20.26 -15.69 6.28
N GLN A 40 20.73 -16.81 6.84
CA GLN A 40 20.42 -18.14 6.36
C GLN A 40 19.04 -18.59 6.86
N LEU A 41 18.17 -19.01 5.94
CA LEU A 41 16.81 -19.48 6.21
C LEU A 41 16.62 -20.89 5.63
N ASP A 42 16.06 -21.79 6.43
CA ASP A 42 15.53 -23.08 6.00
C ASP A 42 14.10 -22.89 5.49
N ILE A 43 13.87 -23.31 4.26
CA ILE A 43 12.54 -23.42 3.66
C ILE A 43 12.13 -24.88 3.63
N LEU A 44 11.15 -25.23 4.45
CA LEU A 44 10.56 -26.56 4.52
C LEU A 44 9.23 -26.57 3.77
N GLY A 45 9.15 -27.38 2.73
CA GLY A 45 7.99 -27.44 1.83
C GLY A 45 7.16 -28.69 2.02
N GLY A 46 6.73 -28.98 3.25
CA GLY A 46 6.18 -30.28 3.68
C GLY A 46 5.03 -30.91 2.86
N SER A 47 4.48 -30.22 1.87
CA SER A 47 3.70 -30.74 0.72
C SER A 47 3.47 -29.66 -0.36
N THR A 48 4.42 -28.75 -0.61
CA THR A 48 4.17 -27.56 -1.45
C THR A 48 4.58 -27.68 -2.90
N VAL A 49 3.68 -27.22 -3.77
CA VAL A 49 3.97 -26.80 -5.13
C VAL A 49 4.27 -25.29 -5.09
N VAL A 50 5.54 -24.93 -5.15
CA VAL A 50 5.99 -23.54 -5.29
C VAL A 50 6.25 -23.29 -6.76
N GLU A 51 5.59 -22.31 -7.35
CA GLU A 51 5.81 -21.99 -8.77
C GLU A 51 7.15 -21.31 -9.00
N ASP A 52 7.53 -20.43 -8.10
CA ASP A 52 8.74 -19.64 -8.21
C ASP A 52 9.23 -19.23 -6.83
N ILE A 53 10.54 -19.27 -6.63
CA ILE A 53 11.23 -18.64 -5.50
C ILE A 53 12.34 -17.77 -6.08
N ALA A 54 12.19 -16.46 -5.94
CA ALA A 54 13.22 -15.51 -6.34
C ALA A 54 13.86 -14.91 -5.08
N VAL A 55 15.16 -15.11 -4.93
CA VAL A 55 15.96 -14.60 -3.81
C VAL A 55 16.53 -13.24 -4.18
N GLY A 56 16.09 -12.20 -3.49
CA GLY A 56 16.63 -10.85 -3.60
C GLY A 56 17.70 -10.57 -2.55
N ALA A 57 18.27 -9.36 -2.58
CA ALA A 57 19.30 -8.96 -1.64
C ALA A 57 18.79 -8.85 -0.19
N THR A 58 17.57 -8.34 0.00
CA THR A 58 16.97 -8.04 1.32
C THR A 58 15.72 -8.83 1.64
N SER A 59 15.05 -9.38 0.63
CA SER A 59 13.83 -10.17 0.75
C SER A 59 13.84 -11.28 -0.30
N PHE A 60 13.00 -12.29 -0.13
CA PHE A 60 12.71 -13.26 -1.19
C PHE A 60 11.22 -13.25 -1.51
N THR A 61 10.89 -13.62 -2.74
CA THR A 61 9.51 -13.80 -3.17
C THR A 61 9.24 -15.28 -3.43
N ALA A 62 8.06 -15.75 -3.06
CA ALA A 62 7.63 -17.12 -3.34
C ALA A 62 6.19 -17.13 -3.86
N THR A 63 5.95 -17.76 -5.00
CA THR A 63 4.59 -17.92 -5.56
C THR A 63 4.04 -19.29 -5.20
N LEU A 64 2.99 -19.31 -4.39
CA LEU A 64 2.33 -20.52 -3.91
C LEU A 64 1.04 -20.77 -4.68
N GLN A 65 0.76 -22.04 -4.98
CA GLN A 65 -0.53 -22.46 -5.52
C GLN A 65 -1.58 -22.66 -4.43
N SER A 66 -2.85 -22.80 -4.84
CA SER A 66 -3.93 -23.20 -3.94
C SER A 66 -3.60 -24.53 -3.25
N GLY A 67 -3.77 -24.58 -1.93
CA GLY A 67 -3.49 -25.75 -1.10
C GLY A 67 -2.02 -25.91 -0.67
N SER A 68 -1.13 -24.99 -1.06
CA SER A 68 0.30 -25.07 -0.72
C SER A 68 0.63 -24.38 0.61
N SER A 69 1.47 -25.00 1.44
CA SER A 69 1.96 -24.47 2.73
C SER A 69 3.49 -24.34 2.86
N LEU A 70 4.03 -23.13 2.89
CA LEU A 70 5.47 -22.86 3.01
C LEU A 70 5.88 -22.62 4.46
N LYS A 71 6.82 -23.40 5.00
CA LYS A 71 7.39 -23.16 6.34
C LYS A 71 8.80 -22.58 6.21
N ILE A 72 9.07 -21.50 6.92
CA ILE A 72 10.37 -20.83 6.95
C ILE A 72 10.87 -20.80 8.40
N SER A 73 12.14 -21.11 8.59
CA SER A 73 12.81 -21.04 9.90
C SER A 73 14.24 -20.54 9.70
N PRO A 74 14.84 -19.81 10.65
CA PRO A 74 16.19 -19.33 10.50
C PRO A 74 17.20 -20.39 10.92
N VAL A 75 18.26 -20.52 10.12
CA VAL A 75 19.41 -21.39 10.43
C VAL A 75 20.30 -20.72 11.47
N SER A 76 20.51 -19.41 11.31
CA SER A 76 21.34 -18.57 12.17
C SER A 76 20.48 -17.50 12.87
N ASN A 77 20.68 -17.29 14.18
CA ASN A 77 19.88 -16.43 15.06
C ASN A 77 18.43 -16.90 15.27
N LYS A 78 18.19 -17.71 16.30
CA LYS A 78 16.89 -18.33 16.59
C LYS A 78 15.78 -17.38 17.08
N GLN A 79 16.06 -16.07 17.14
CA GLN A 79 15.13 -15.01 17.56
C GLN A 79 15.17 -13.89 16.53
N MET A 80 14.38 -14.02 15.47
CA MET A 80 14.23 -13.00 14.44
C MET A 80 12.79 -12.87 14.01
N SER A 81 12.42 -11.66 13.55
CA SER A 81 11.10 -11.35 12.99
C SER A 81 11.09 -11.40 11.47
N TYR A 82 9.91 -11.58 10.89
CA TYR A 82 9.68 -11.49 9.45
C TYR A 82 8.66 -10.40 9.17
N ASP A 83 8.89 -9.60 8.13
CA ASP A 83 7.85 -8.81 7.49
C ASP A 83 7.33 -9.59 6.29
N VAL A 84 6.02 -9.82 6.24
CA VAL A 84 5.38 -10.68 5.23
C VAL A 84 4.30 -9.88 4.54
N THR A 85 4.49 -9.66 3.25
CA THR A 85 3.48 -9.05 2.38
C THR A 85 3.07 -10.05 1.30
N TYR A 86 1.87 -9.88 0.75
CA TYR A 86 1.34 -10.78 -0.27
C TYR A 86 0.63 -10.00 -1.38
N THR A 87 0.63 -10.57 -2.58
CA THR A 87 -0.14 -10.11 -3.73
C THR A 87 -0.96 -11.28 -4.27
N GLY A 88 -2.29 -11.16 -4.24
CA GLY A 88 -3.21 -12.20 -4.67
C GLY A 88 -4.65 -11.86 -4.36
N SER A 89 -5.60 -12.64 -4.91
CA SER A 89 -7.04 -12.41 -4.72
C SER A 89 -7.54 -12.80 -3.32
N VAL A 90 -6.82 -13.68 -2.62
CA VAL A 90 -7.19 -14.17 -1.28
C VAL A 90 -5.96 -14.09 -0.38
N ALA A 91 -6.15 -13.58 0.84
CA ALA A 91 -5.10 -13.53 1.85
C ALA A 91 -4.71 -14.95 2.29
N PRO A 92 -3.42 -15.30 2.32
CA PRO A 92 -2.96 -16.57 2.86
C PRO A 92 -3.10 -16.58 4.39
N GLN A 93 -3.22 -17.77 4.98
CA GLN A 93 -3.07 -17.93 6.42
C GLN A 93 -1.59 -17.80 6.78
N VAL A 94 -1.26 -16.96 7.75
CA VAL A 94 0.10 -16.70 8.18
C VAL A 94 0.18 -16.97 9.68
N ASP A 95 0.87 -18.06 10.03
CA ASP A 95 1.14 -18.45 11.40
C ASP A 95 2.61 -18.16 11.72
N TYR A 96 2.81 -17.19 12.60
CA TYR A 96 4.13 -16.80 13.05
C TYR A 96 4.32 -17.20 14.51
N VAL A 97 5.38 -17.94 14.79
CA VAL A 97 5.79 -18.36 16.12
C VAL A 97 7.16 -17.79 16.39
N CYS A 98 7.26 -16.94 17.39
CA CYS A 98 8.56 -16.49 17.89
C CYS A 98 8.68 -16.68 19.39
N THR A 99 9.65 -17.49 19.78
CA THR A 99 10.00 -17.77 21.17
C THR A 99 11.44 -17.35 21.43
N SER A 100 11.89 -17.44 22.67
CA SER A 100 13.31 -17.25 23.03
C SER A 100 14.24 -18.29 22.39
N ALA A 101 13.71 -19.39 21.83
CA ALA A 101 14.49 -20.49 21.30
C ALA A 101 14.26 -20.78 19.81
N THR A 102 13.17 -20.29 19.21
CA THR A 102 12.80 -20.59 17.82
C THR A 102 11.99 -19.46 17.20
N SER A 103 12.25 -19.18 15.92
CA SER A 103 11.38 -18.39 15.05
C SER A 103 10.90 -19.28 13.91
N THR A 104 9.61 -19.37 13.68
CA THR A 104 9.03 -20.15 12.59
C THR A 104 7.89 -19.35 11.96
N LEU A 105 7.88 -19.27 10.64
CA LEU A 105 6.82 -18.69 9.85
C LEU A 105 6.21 -19.81 9.00
N LEU A 106 4.92 -20.09 9.16
CA LEU A 106 4.17 -21.03 8.33
C LEU A 106 3.12 -20.23 7.53
N VAL A 107 3.13 -20.37 6.21
CA VAL A 107 2.18 -19.69 5.33
C VAL A 107 1.41 -20.71 4.53
N THR A 108 0.07 -20.68 4.62
CA THR A 108 -0.81 -21.60 3.87
C THR A 108 -1.68 -20.81 2.89
N ALA A 109 -1.58 -21.14 1.61
CA ALA A 109 -2.31 -20.49 0.53
C ALA A 109 -3.57 -21.28 0.16
N SER A 110 -4.74 -20.62 0.12
CA SER A 110 -6.01 -21.19 -0.36
C SER A 110 -6.30 -20.85 -1.83
N SER A 111 -5.49 -19.97 -2.43
CA SER A 111 -5.53 -19.56 -3.85
C SER A 111 -4.11 -19.17 -4.28
N GLN A 112 -3.87 -19.02 -5.58
CA GLN A 112 -2.55 -18.59 -6.05
C GLN A 112 -2.18 -17.23 -5.45
N VAL A 113 -1.00 -17.15 -4.82
CA VAL A 113 -0.52 -15.95 -4.14
C VAL A 113 0.99 -15.81 -4.27
N THR A 114 1.47 -14.60 -4.49
CA THR A 114 2.90 -14.27 -4.42
C THR A 114 3.19 -13.60 -3.09
N LEU A 115 4.03 -14.26 -2.29
CA LEU A 115 4.54 -13.78 -1.02
C LEU A 115 5.83 -12.99 -1.24
N THR A 116 6.03 -11.94 -0.45
CA THR A 116 7.32 -11.28 -0.28
C THR A 116 7.67 -11.31 1.21
N VAL A 117 8.77 -11.97 1.55
CA VAL A 117 9.22 -12.17 2.93
C VAL A 117 10.54 -11.45 3.13
N THR A 118 10.57 -10.54 4.11
CA THR A 118 11.75 -9.75 4.48
C THR A 118 12.16 -10.15 5.90
N PRO A 119 13.28 -10.86 6.08
CA PRO A 119 13.79 -11.17 7.41
C PRO A 119 14.36 -9.90 8.08
N LEU A 120 13.99 -9.70 9.33
CA LEU A 120 14.40 -8.57 10.16
C LEU A 120 15.40 -9.04 11.23
N THR A 121 16.36 -8.19 11.56
CA THR A 121 17.37 -8.48 12.60
C THR A 121 16.88 -8.18 14.02
N THR A 122 15.62 -7.74 14.18
CA THR A 122 15.03 -7.45 15.48
C THR A 122 14.64 -8.76 16.19
N ALA A 123 15.19 -8.99 17.37
CA ALA A 123 14.79 -10.10 18.24
C ALA A 123 13.35 -9.92 18.70
N CYS A 124 12.59 -11.00 18.76
CA CYS A 124 11.20 -10.96 19.20
C CYS A 124 11.10 -10.67 20.70
N SER A 125 10.20 -9.77 21.08
CA SER A 125 10.04 -9.31 22.45
C SER A 125 9.25 -10.28 23.36
N GLY A 126 9.62 -11.57 23.41
CA GLY A 126 9.21 -12.57 24.43
C GLY A 126 7.70 -12.83 24.69
N PRO A 127 7.40 -13.79 25.60
CA PRO A 127 7.38 -15.22 25.33
C PRO A 127 6.16 -15.65 24.50
N GLY A 128 6.39 -16.22 23.30
CA GLY A 128 5.42 -17.08 22.62
C GLY A 128 4.13 -16.39 22.18
N GLU A 129 4.23 -15.28 21.46
CA GLU A 129 3.10 -14.77 20.68
C GLU A 129 2.97 -15.60 19.40
N SER A 130 2.08 -16.59 19.43
CA SER A 130 1.39 -17.03 18.21
C SER A 130 0.34 -15.98 17.90
N THR A 131 0.61 -15.11 16.93
CA THR A 131 -0.43 -14.25 16.35
C THR A 131 -1.19 -15.04 15.29
N SER A 132 -2.00 -16.03 15.72
CA SER A 132 -3.02 -16.61 14.86
C SER A 132 -4.11 -15.55 14.66
N GLY A 133 -4.13 -14.90 13.50
CA GLY A 133 -5.19 -13.99 13.11
C GLY A 133 -6.48 -14.77 12.81
N GLY A 134 -7.35 -14.92 13.80
CA GLY A 134 -8.68 -15.52 13.65
C GLY A 134 -9.56 -15.27 14.88
N GLY A 135 -10.66 -14.53 14.70
CA GLY A 135 -11.50 -14.01 15.78
C GLY A 135 -12.53 -14.99 16.38
N SER A 136 -13.00 -14.56 17.57
CA SER A 136 -14.26 -14.91 18.27
C SER A 136 -14.32 -16.20 19.09
N SER A 137 -14.05 -16.04 20.39
CA SER A 137 -14.46 -16.94 21.47
C SER A 137 -15.88 -16.61 21.96
N ALA A 138 -16.72 -17.63 22.17
CA ALA A 138 -17.75 -17.63 23.19
C ALA A 138 -17.65 -18.95 23.97
N PRO A 139 -17.42 -18.95 25.29
CA PRO A 139 -17.42 -20.18 26.06
C PRO A 139 -18.82 -20.49 26.63
N SER A 140 -19.21 -21.76 26.50
CA SER A 140 -20.34 -22.37 27.20
C SER A 140 -19.81 -23.19 28.39
N SER A 141 -20.55 -23.14 29.49
CA SER A 141 -20.30 -23.72 30.80
C SER A 141 -20.45 -25.26 30.86
N GLY A 142 -19.64 -25.92 31.71
CA GLY A 142 -19.83 -27.31 32.14
C GLY A 142 -18.81 -27.69 33.23
N GLY A 143 -19.28 -28.19 34.38
CA GLY A 143 -18.53 -28.26 35.64
C GLY A 143 -17.96 -29.63 36.05
N GLY A 144 -17.45 -29.70 37.29
CA GLY A 144 -17.54 -30.88 38.17
C GLY A 144 -16.26 -31.56 38.68
N GLY A 145 -15.93 -31.33 39.96
CA GLY A 145 -15.31 -32.28 40.93
C GLY A 145 -13.83 -32.65 40.74
N GLY A 146 -12.98 -32.80 41.76
CA GLY A 146 -13.07 -32.72 43.22
C GLY A 146 -11.74 -33.25 43.80
N GLY A 147 -11.35 -32.83 45.01
CA GLY A 147 -10.43 -33.60 45.86
C GLY A 147 -9.09 -32.95 46.23
N THR A 148 -8.97 -32.70 47.54
CA THR A 148 -7.77 -32.78 48.40
C THR A 148 -6.96 -31.51 48.61
N THR A 149 -7.00 -31.07 49.87
CA THR A 149 -6.32 -29.94 50.50
C THR A 149 -4.86 -30.25 50.81
N VAL A 150 -3.93 -29.40 50.36
CA VAL A 150 -2.59 -29.26 50.96
C VAL A 150 -2.26 -27.77 51.12
N VAL A 151 -1.86 -27.42 52.32
CA VAL A 151 -1.63 -26.05 52.80
C VAL A 151 -0.30 -25.53 52.25
N VAL A 152 -0.34 -24.42 51.52
CA VAL A 152 0.83 -23.60 51.18
C VAL A 152 0.45 -22.13 51.40
N ALA A 153 1.40 -21.37 51.93
CA ALA A 153 1.29 -19.98 52.37
C ALA A 153 0.40 -19.10 51.48
N ASN A 154 -0.39 -18.24 52.15
CA ASN A 154 -1.23 -17.21 51.55
C ASN A 154 -0.45 -16.45 50.45
N PRO A 155 -0.78 -16.63 49.16
CA PRO A 155 -0.27 -15.71 48.17
C PRO A 155 -0.97 -14.38 48.43
N VAL A 156 -0.19 -13.36 48.75
CA VAL A 156 -0.59 -11.97 48.51
C VAL A 156 -1.20 -11.95 47.12
N ALA A 157 -2.49 -11.60 47.04
CA ALA A 157 -3.17 -11.42 45.77
C ALA A 157 -2.46 -10.29 45.03
N ILE A 158 -1.56 -10.65 44.12
CA ILE A 158 -1.05 -9.76 43.09
C ILE A 158 -2.17 -9.63 42.05
N ALA A 159 -3.26 -8.98 42.45
CA ALA A 159 -4.32 -8.55 41.57
C ALA A 159 -3.89 -7.22 40.93
N ALA A 160 -2.89 -7.27 40.05
CA ALA A 160 -2.39 -6.07 39.38
C ALA A 160 -1.72 -6.36 38.03
N THR A 161 -2.29 -7.19 37.16
CA THR A 161 -1.81 -7.31 35.77
C THR A 161 -2.88 -7.55 34.69
N THR A 162 -4.14 -7.77 35.03
CA THR A 162 -5.25 -7.78 34.04
C THR A 162 -5.88 -6.39 33.88
N ALA A 163 -5.90 -5.58 34.94
CA ALA A 163 -6.36 -4.19 34.89
C ALA A 163 -5.51 -3.33 33.93
N SER A 164 -4.22 -3.65 33.75
CA SER A 164 -3.34 -2.91 32.84
C SER A 164 -3.63 -3.23 31.37
N LYS A 165 -3.99 -4.48 31.03
CA LYS A 165 -4.31 -4.86 29.65
C LYS A 165 -5.68 -4.33 29.21
N GLU A 166 -6.70 -4.38 30.08
CA GLU A 166 -7.99 -3.73 29.81
C GLU A 166 -7.87 -2.20 29.76
N ALA A 167 -7.03 -1.60 30.63
CA ALA A 167 -6.72 -0.18 30.56
C ALA A 167 -5.95 0.19 29.27
N GLN A 168 -5.06 -0.67 28.79
CA GLN A 168 -4.35 -0.49 27.52
C GLN A 168 -5.30 -0.62 26.33
N ILE A 169 -6.22 -1.58 26.33
CA ILE A 169 -7.26 -1.70 25.28
C ILE A 169 -8.15 -0.46 25.26
N ASN A 170 -8.58 0.03 26.43
CA ASN A 170 -9.38 1.26 26.52
C ASN A 170 -8.59 2.50 26.09
N SER A 171 -7.28 2.58 26.41
CA SER A 171 -6.40 3.65 25.97
C SER A 171 -6.16 3.62 24.45
N ILE A 172 -5.99 2.43 23.87
CA ILE A 172 -5.84 2.25 22.41
C ILE A 172 -7.14 2.56 21.69
N MET A 173 -8.31 2.18 22.22
CA MET A 173 -9.60 2.58 21.64
C MET A 173 -9.81 4.09 21.68
N GLN A 174 -9.41 4.77 22.76
CA GLN A 174 -9.44 6.24 22.83
C GLN A 174 -8.43 6.87 21.87
N ALA A 175 -7.23 6.30 21.73
CA ALA A 175 -6.24 6.76 20.78
C ALA A 175 -6.72 6.59 19.33
N ILE A 176 -7.36 5.45 18.98
CA ILE A 176 -7.95 5.22 17.66
C ILE A 176 -9.12 6.16 17.43
N ALA A 177 -9.99 6.41 18.41
CA ALA A 177 -11.08 7.37 18.29
C ALA A 177 -10.56 8.81 18.10
N ALA A 178 -9.50 9.20 18.82
CA ALA A 178 -8.84 10.48 18.65
C ALA A 178 -8.13 10.59 17.30
N LEU A 179 -7.51 9.52 16.81
CA LEU A 179 -6.86 9.47 15.50
C LEU A 179 -7.89 9.44 14.37
N GLN A 180 -9.05 8.82 14.57
CA GLN A 180 -10.19 8.86 13.65
C GLN A 180 -10.83 10.25 13.65
N ALA A 181 -10.94 10.93 14.80
CA ALA A 181 -11.35 12.33 14.87
C ALA A 181 -10.29 13.26 14.24
N GLN A 182 -9.00 12.92 14.37
CA GLN A 182 -7.91 13.64 13.71
C GLN A 182 -7.93 13.39 12.20
N MET A 183 -8.21 12.16 11.75
CA MET A 183 -8.47 11.86 10.36
C MET A 183 -9.72 12.58 9.87
N GLN A 184 -10.79 12.69 10.66
CA GLN A 184 -11.96 13.53 10.35
C GLN A 184 -11.67 15.03 10.45
N THR A 185 -10.54 15.48 11.00
CA THR A 185 -10.09 16.88 10.88
C THR A 185 -9.02 17.05 9.79
N LEU A 186 -8.49 15.97 9.24
CA LEU A 186 -7.62 15.96 8.05
C LEU A 186 -8.43 15.69 6.76
N THR A 187 -9.55 14.97 6.87
CA THR A 187 -10.56 14.70 5.82
C THR A 187 -11.86 15.50 6.04
N GLY A 188 -12.00 16.11 7.21
CA GLY A 188 -13.11 16.99 7.60
C GLY A 188 -12.67 18.21 8.44
N ALA A 189 -11.38 18.62 8.40
CA ALA A 189 -11.16 20.00 7.98
C ALA A 189 -11.98 20.05 6.72
N PRO A 190 -13.03 20.89 6.67
CA PRO A 190 -14.05 20.74 5.66
C PRO A 190 -13.29 20.51 4.37
N ALA A 191 -13.64 19.47 3.60
CA ALA A 191 -13.57 19.65 2.15
C ALA A 191 -14.17 21.03 1.98
N ALA A 192 -13.31 22.05 1.85
CA ALA A 192 -13.60 23.43 2.26
C ALA A 192 -14.40 23.96 1.13
N GLN A 193 -15.62 23.42 1.07
CA GLN A 193 -16.42 23.25 -0.09
C GLN A 193 -15.58 22.55 -1.18
N VAL A 194 -15.97 21.36 -1.63
CA VAL A 194 -16.07 21.22 -3.09
C VAL A 194 -17.19 22.18 -3.47
N SER A 195 -16.93 23.50 -3.36
CA SER A 195 -17.68 24.48 -4.08
C SER A 195 -17.37 24.04 -5.49
N ALA A 196 -18.36 23.40 -6.11
CA ALA A 196 -18.54 23.53 -7.53
C ALA A 196 -18.07 24.95 -7.85
N ILE A 197 -17.05 25.05 -8.69
CA ILE A 197 -16.39 26.28 -9.13
C ILE A 197 -17.47 27.14 -9.82
N SER A 198 -18.37 27.72 -9.02
CA SER A 198 -19.58 28.41 -9.44
C SER A 198 -19.27 29.90 -9.62
N GLY A 199 -18.04 30.17 -10.04
CA GLY A 199 -17.53 31.50 -10.30
C GLY A 199 -16.92 31.50 -11.69
N LYS A 200 -17.64 32.06 -12.65
CA LYS A 200 -17.04 32.40 -13.94
C LYS A 200 -16.02 33.51 -13.72
N ILE A 201 -14.83 33.36 -14.30
CA ILE A 201 -13.85 34.44 -14.31
C ILE A 201 -14.29 35.47 -15.36
N THR A 202 -14.82 36.60 -14.90
CA THR A 202 -15.35 37.68 -15.76
C THR A 202 -14.34 38.80 -16.02
N THR A 203 -13.33 38.96 -15.17
CA THR A 203 -12.31 40.02 -15.25
C THR A 203 -10.94 39.46 -15.63
N ASN A 204 -10.14 40.27 -16.32
CA ASN A 204 -8.77 39.90 -16.62
C ASN A 204 -7.92 39.97 -15.35
N LEU A 205 -7.11 38.94 -15.10
CA LEU A 205 -6.27 38.86 -13.90
C LEU A 205 -4.79 38.86 -14.27
N SER A 206 -3.98 39.56 -13.47
CA SER A 206 -2.53 39.69 -13.61
C SER A 206 -1.85 39.65 -12.25
N THR A 207 -0.52 39.71 -12.19
CA THR A 207 0.29 39.65 -10.96
C THR A 207 -0.03 40.66 -9.86
N SER A 208 -0.78 41.72 -10.17
CA SER A 208 -1.22 42.71 -9.17
C SER A 208 -2.69 42.54 -8.78
N SER A 209 -3.42 41.64 -9.44
CA SER A 209 -4.84 41.41 -9.17
C SER A 209 -5.05 40.76 -7.80
N ARG A 210 -6.11 41.20 -7.12
CA ARG A 210 -6.53 40.68 -5.82
C ARG A 210 -8.05 40.54 -5.75
N GLY A 211 -8.50 39.70 -4.84
CA GLY A 211 -9.92 39.52 -4.51
C GLY A 211 -10.48 38.16 -4.96
N ALA A 212 -11.81 38.04 -4.88
CA ALA A 212 -12.53 36.78 -5.05
C ALA A 212 -12.23 36.06 -6.38
N SER A 213 -12.12 36.79 -7.50
CA SER A 213 -11.80 36.19 -8.82
C SER A 213 -10.45 35.48 -8.84
N VAL A 214 -9.47 35.96 -8.07
CA VAL A 214 -8.15 35.31 -7.95
C VAL A 214 -8.27 34.04 -7.12
N LYS A 215 -9.06 34.06 -6.05
CA LYS A 215 -9.33 32.86 -5.26
C LYS A 215 -10.01 31.78 -6.11
N THR A 216 -11.02 32.14 -6.89
CA THR A 216 -11.68 31.23 -7.82
C THR A 216 -10.73 30.67 -8.88
N LEU A 217 -9.83 31.49 -9.43
CA LEU A 217 -8.79 31.03 -10.33
C LEU A 217 -7.88 29.98 -9.66
N GLN A 218 -7.41 30.25 -8.45
CA GLN A 218 -6.54 29.31 -7.73
C GLN A 218 -7.24 27.99 -7.42
N GLN A 219 -8.52 28.04 -7.05
CA GLN A 219 -9.35 26.84 -6.83
C GLN A 219 -9.43 26.01 -8.13
N PHE A 220 -9.78 26.65 -9.24
CA PHE A 220 -9.83 25.99 -10.55
C PHE A 220 -8.48 25.34 -10.90
N LEU A 221 -7.38 26.08 -10.78
CA LEU A 221 -6.05 25.56 -11.12
C LEU A 221 -5.68 24.37 -10.24
N ASN A 222 -5.93 24.44 -8.93
CA ASN A 222 -5.67 23.35 -7.99
C ASN A 222 -6.50 22.10 -8.31
N THR A 223 -7.79 22.26 -8.65
CA THR A 223 -8.67 21.13 -9.01
C THR A 223 -8.30 20.47 -10.34
N HIS A 224 -7.86 21.24 -11.33
CA HIS A 224 -7.53 20.74 -12.67
C HIS A 224 -6.06 20.29 -12.83
N GLY A 225 -5.35 20.05 -11.73
CA GLY A 225 -3.98 19.52 -11.72
C GLY A 225 -2.88 20.56 -11.95
N PHE A 226 -3.21 21.86 -11.97
CA PHE A 226 -2.27 22.97 -12.04
C PHE A 226 -2.04 23.57 -10.65
N THR A 227 -1.55 22.74 -9.73
CA THR A 227 -1.39 23.14 -8.33
C THR A 227 -0.51 24.39 -8.18
N VAL A 228 -1.04 25.39 -7.49
CA VAL A 228 -0.36 26.68 -7.22
C VAL A 228 0.74 26.48 -6.18
N ALA A 229 0.45 25.78 -5.09
CA ALA A 229 1.41 25.41 -4.05
C ALA A 229 1.12 24.01 -3.50
N SER A 230 2.15 23.21 -3.23
CA SER A 230 1.98 21.87 -2.62
C SER A 230 1.56 21.94 -1.16
N SER A 231 1.92 23.01 -0.45
CA SER A 231 1.54 23.26 0.93
C SER A 231 1.57 24.77 1.23
N GLY A 232 0.80 25.20 2.25
CA GLY A 232 0.76 26.60 2.68
C GLY A 232 -0.20 27.46 1.87
N ALA A 233 0.11 28.75 1.73
CA ALA A 233 -0.75 29.70 1.03
C ALA A 233 -0.83 29.37 -0.47
N GLY A 234 -2.04 29.21 -0.99
CA GLY A 234 -2.31 28.82 -2.37
C GLY A 234 -2.42 27.32 -2.60
N SER A 235 -2.22 26.47 -1.58
CA SER A 235 -2.44 25.04 -1.72
C SER A 235 -3.93 24.69 -1.82
N PRO A 236 -4.30 23.48 -2.27
CA PRO A 236 -5.70 23.04 -2.28
C PRO A 236 -6.36 23.24 -0.91
N GLY A 237 -7.49 23.95 -0.87
CA GLY A 237 -8.22 24.29 0.36
C GLY A 237 -7.60 25.43 1.19
N LYS A 238 -6.51 26.04 0.71
CA LYS A 238 -5.83 27.20 1.31
C LYS A 238 -5.57 28.30 0.26
N GLU A 239 -6.48 28.46 -0.69
CA GLU A 239 -6.36 29.45 -1.75
C GLU A 239 -6.38 30.88 -1.20
N THR A 240 -5.57 31.74 -1.83
CA THR A 240 -5.47 33.15 -1.47
C THR A 240 -6.21 34.03 -2.48
N GLU A 241 -6.49 35.26 -2.05
CA GLU A 241 -7.02 36.31 -2.91
C GLU A 241 -5.91 37.10 -3.62
N THR A 242 -4.69 36.56 -3.72
CA THR A 242 -3.52 37.29 -4.25
C THR A 242 -2.90 36.57 -5.43
N PHE A 243 -2.72 37.29 -6.54
CA PHE A 243 -2.14 36.72 -7.75
C PHE A 243 -0.61 36.81 -7.65
N GLY A 244 0.01 35.86 -6.95
CA GLY A 244 1.46 35.83 -6.77
C GLY A 244 2.22 35.11 -7.88
N ASN A 245 3.54 35.04 -7.75
CA ASN A 245 4.42 34.32 -8.70
C ASN A 245 4.06 32.83 -8.81
N LEU A 246 3.56 32.21 -7.74
CA LEU A 246 3.11 30.81 -7.78
C LEU A 246 1.86 30.66 -8.66
N THR A 247 0.91 31.59 -8.55
CA THR A 247 -0.27 31.63 -9.41
C THR A 247 0.10 31.87 -10.87
N VAL A 248 1.07 32.76 -11.14
CA VAL A 248 1.62 32.97 -12.50
C VAL A 248 2.13 31.66 -13.08
N LYS A 249 2.96 30.92 -12.34
CA LYS A 249 3.52 29.63 -12.80
C LYS A 249 2.42 28.61 -13.09
N ALA A 250 1.38 28.53 -12.26
CA ALA A 250 0.24 27.65 -12.50
C ALA A 250 -0.54 28.05 -13.77
N VAL A 251 -0.78 29.34 -13.97
CA VAL A 251 -1.43 29.87 -15.19
C VAL A 251 -0.59 29.61 -16.44
N GLN A 252 0.73 29.76 -16.36
CA GLN A 252 1.65 29.45 -17.46
C GLN A 252 1.53 27.98 -17.89
N LYS A 253 1.59 27.05 -16.94
CA LYS A 253 1.40 25.61 -17.21
C LYS A 253 0.04 25.33 -17.86
N PHE A 254 -1.02 25.98 -17.38
CA PHE A 254 -2.35 25.87 -17.97
C PHE A 254 -2.37 26.38 -19.41
N GLN A 255 -1.80 27.56 -19.67
CA GLN A 255 -1.75 28.15 -20.99
C GLN A 255 -0.95 27.30 -21.99
N GLU A 256 0.16 26.71 -21.55
CA GLU A 256 0.95 25.79 -22.37
C GLU A 256 0.18 24.50 -22.68
N LYS A 257 -0.48 23.90 -21.68
CA LYS A 257 -1.28 22.67 -21.85
C LYS A 257 -2.38 22.84 -22.89
N TYR A 258 -3.04 24.00 -22.92
CA TYR A 258 -4.14 24.30 -23.83
C TYR A 258 -3.72 25.13 -25.05
N ASN A 259 -2.42 25.30 -25.31
CA ASN A 259 -1.88 26.08 -26.43
C ASN A 259 -2.44 27.51 -26.55
N ILE A 260 -2.72 28.17 -25.41
CA ILE A 260 -3.31 29.51 -25.36
C ILE A 260 -2.23 30.59 -25.50
N ALA A 261 -1.13 30.45 -24.77
CA ALA A 261 0.01 31.35 -24.77
C ALA A 261 1.30 30.56 -24.48
N LYS A 262 2.43 31.07 -24.98
CA LYS A 262 3.77 30.48 -24.82
C LYS A 262 4.75 31.56 -24.33
N PRO A 263 5.92 31.17 -23.81
CA PRO A 263 6.98 32.13 -23.46
C PRO A 263 7.24 33.12 -24.62
N GLY A 264 7.26 34.42 -24.31
CA GLY A 264 7.44 35.49 -25.30
C GLY A 264 6.14 36.02 -25.94
N VAL A 265 4.99 35.38 -25.71
CA VAL A 265 3.70 35.86 -26.20
C VAL A 265 3.07 36.86 -25.20
N PRO A 266 2.54 38.01 -25.65
CA PRO A 266 1.77 38.91 -24.79
C PRO A 266 0.61 38.19 -24.10
N GLY A 267 0.57 38.27 -22.77
CA GLY A 267 -0.44 37.58 -21.96
C GLY A 267 0.00 36.22 -21.39
N TYR A 268 1.24 35.80 -21.63
CA TYR A 268 1.82 34.64 -20.96
C TYR A 268 1.95 34.89 -19.45
N GLY A 269 1.36 34.01 -18.65
CA GLY A 269 1.25 34.16 -17.19
C GLY A 269 0.17 35.12 -16.70
N THR A 270 -0.70 35.63 -17.59
CA THR A 270 -1.89 36.42 -17.21
C THR A 270 -3.17 35.78 -17.72
N VAL A 271 -4.27 36.08 -17.04
CA VAL A 271 -5.59 35.52 -17.35
C VAL A 271 -6.37 36.53 -18.19
N GLY A 272 -6.01 36.60 -19.47
CA GLY A 272 -6.72 37.41 -20.48
C GLY A 272 -7.97 36.72 -21.04
N PRO A 273 -8.67 37.33 -22.01
CA PRO A 273 -9.94 36.83 -22.54
C PRO A 273 -9.90 35.38 -23.04
N LYS A 274 -8.82 34.97 -23.73
CA LYS A 274 -8.65 33.59 -24.23
C LYS A 274 -8.47 32.58 -23.09
N THR A 275 -7.60 32.89 -22.12
CA THR A 275 -7.39 32.04 -20.94
C THR A 275 -8.69 31.89 -20.15
N ARG A 276 -9.42 33.00 -19.94
CA ARG A 276 -10.71 33.01 -19.25
C ARG A 276 -11.77 32.19 -19.95
N ALA A 277 -11.88 32.32 -21.27
CA ALA A 277 -12.83 31.54 -22.06
C ALA A 277 -12.60 30.05 -21.85
N LYS A 278 -11.33 29.61 -21.91
CA LYS A 278 -11.00 28.20 -21.68
C LYS A 278 -11.24 27.74 -20.25
N ILE A 279 -10.91 28.55 -19.26
CA ILE A 279 -11.21 28.24 -17.84
C ILE A 279 -12.73 28.10 -17.65
N ASN A 280 -13.52 29.05 -18.14
CA ASN A 280 -14.97 29.04 -18.00
C ASN A 280 -15.64 27.88 -18.77
N GLU A 281 -15.04 27.42 -19.88
CA GLU A 281 -15.47 26.24 -20.62
C GLU A 281 -15.24 24.97 -19.79
N LEU A 282 -14.06 24.84 -19.19
CA LEU A 282 -13.67 23.67 -18.39
C LEU A 282 -14.32 23.64 -17.01
N SER A 283 -14.66 24.80 -16.44
CA SER A 283 -15.37 24.88 -15.16
C SER A 283 -16.87 24.62 -15.27
N ALA A 284 -17.40 24.53 -16.49
CA ALA A 284 -18.80 24.27 -16.78
C ALA A 284 -19.08 22.79 -17.11
N GLN A 285 -18.04 21.94 -17.14
CA GLN A 285 -18.10 20.49 -17.33
C GLN A 285 -17.94 19.78 -15.99
#